data_AF-A0A372IT59-F1
#
_entry.id   AF-A0A372IT59-F1
#
_cell.length_a   1.000
_cell.length_b   1.000
_cell.length_c   1.000
_cell.angle_alpha   90.00
_cell.angle_beta   90.00
_cell.angle_gamma   90.00
#
_symmetry.space_group_name_H-M   'P 1'
#
loop_
_entity.id
_entity.type
_entity.pdbx_description
1 polymer ?
#
loop_
_entity_poly.entity_id
_entity_poly.type
_entity_poly.pdbx_seq_one_letter_code
_entity_poly.pdbx_strand_id
1 'polypeptide(L)'
;MPNFGRLKFALNLVGRSALRPMQGRSHKPILAGERDLGITFIGHSTFLIQIAGLNLIVDPVFADWLVLLRRIRRPGVKLKDLPPIDAVLLTHAHMDHLNFPSLRKIIRHTLRKSGKAPAVVVPWGVEDLVRRLGFSRVISLQWWQSVSLDGGDAGPLELTLTPAQHWGARLFRDTHRGFGGYMLRAGGHSVYHSGDTGYFPGFREIGERLKPEVALLPIGAYKPDSFRRVHTSPSDALRGFIDLGASRMIPMHFGTFQLSFEGPDEPLPELFVAARRAGLSEAMLPLEEGQTWISPAGTTSSSMKPRRAPGTVPLTQP
;
A
#
# COMPACT_ATOMS: atom_id res chain seq x y z
N MET A 1 -18.53 -20.28 25.15
CA MET A 1 -18.33 -21.43 24.23
C MET A 1 -17.38 -21.01 23.12
N PRO A 2 -16.30 -21.76 22.82
CA PRO A 2 -15.43 -21.42 21.70
C PRO A 2 -16.25 -21.51 20.42
N ASN A 3 -16.25 -20.44 19.63
CA ASN A 3 -17.06 -20.35 18.42
C ASN A 3 -16.47 -21.33 17.38
N PHE A 4 -16.99 -22.57 17.34
CA PHE A 4 -16.48 -23.66 16.49
C PHE A 4 -16.31 -23.24 15.02
N GLY A 5 -17.15 -22.33 14.53
CA GLY A 5 -17.03 -21.75 13.18
C GLY A 5 -15.76 -20.91 12.98
N ARG A 6 -15.33 -20.14 13.99
CA ARG A 6 -14.08 -19.33 13.94
C ARG A 6 -12.82 -20.19 14.01
N LEU A 7 -12.86 -21.29 14.77
CA LEU A 7 -11.73 -22.22 14.85
C LEU A 7 -11.56 -23.00 13.53
N LYS A 8 -12.66 -23.48 12.94
CA LYS A 8 -12.65 -24.12 11.61
C LYS A 8 -12.25 -23.15 10.50
N PHE A 9 -12.66 -21.88 10.60
CA PHE A 9 -12.21 -20.77 9.74
C PHE A 9 -10.68 -20.62 9.78
N ALA A 10 -10.09 -20.50 10.98
CA ALA A 10 -8.66 -20.31 11.14
C ALA A 10 -7.85 -21.54 10.65
N LEU A 11 -8.30 -22.75 10.99
CA LEU A 11 -7.62 -24.00 10.58
C LEU A 11 -7.63 -24.17 9.06
N ASN A 12 -8.74 -23.88 8.38
CA ASN A 12 -8.82 -23.96 6.92
C ASN A 12 -7.90 -22.94 6.23
N LEU A 13 -7.84 -21.71 6.76
CA LEU A 13 -6.99 -20.65 6.20
C LEU A 13 -5.50 -21.01 6.35
N VAL A 14 -5.10 -21.47 7.54
CA VAL A 14 -3.72 -21.90 7.83
C VAL A 14 -3.34 -23.12 6.96
N GLY A 15 -4.23 -24.11 6.83
CA GLY A 15 -3.98 -25.28 5.98
C GLY A 15 -3.76 -24.92 4.51
N ARG A 16 -4.59 -24.03 3.95
CA ARG A 16 -4.43 -23.54 2.57
C ARG A 16 -3.12 -22.77 2.37
N SER A 17 -2.70 -22.00 3.36
CA SER A 17 -1.44 -21.25 3.33
C SER A 17 -0.20 -22.14 3.43
N ALA A 18 -0.21 -23.13 4.34
CA ALA A 18 0.94 -24.00 4.62
C ALA A 18 1.31 -24.93 3.46
N LEU A 19 0.35 -25.31 2.61
CA LEU A 19 0.55 -26.26 1.51
C LEU A 19 1.08 -25.62 0.21
N ARG A 20 1.07 -24.28 0.07
CA ARG A 20 1.45 -23.60 -1.19
C ARG A 20 2.93 -23.21 -1.23
N PRO A 21 3.77 -23.78 -2.11
CA PRO A 21 5.19 -23.44 -2.15
C PRO A 21 5.38 -21.95 -2.43
N MET A 22 6.43 -21.35 -1.84
CA MET A 22 6.73 -19.94 -2.04
C MET A 22 7.31 -19.70 -3.45
N GLN A 23 6.66 -18.85 -4.22
CA GLN A 23 6.99 -18.53 -5.62
C GLN A 23 7.60 -17.12 -5.74
N GLY A 24 7.85 -16.67 -6.97
CA GLY A 24 8.41 -15.36 -7.27
C GLY A 24 9.95 -15.30 -7.17
N ARG A 25 10.52 -14.21 -7.68
CA ARG A 25 11.95 -13.92 -7.64
C ARG A 25 12.15 -12.50 -7.12
N SER A 26 13.30 -12.26 -6.50
CA SER A 26 13.67 -10.92 -6.06
C SER A 26 14.64 -10.30 -7.06
N HIS A 27 14.40 -9.04 -7.38
CA HIS A 27 15.19 -8.20 -8.27
C HIS A 27 15.82 -7.05 -7.48
N LYS A 28 16.88 -6.45 -8.03
CA LYS A 28 17.38 -5.17 -7.49
C LYS A 28 16.41 -4.07 -7.95
N PRO A 29 16.03 -3.12 -7.07
CA PRO A 29 15.16 -2.05 -7.47
C PRO A 29 15.87 -1.14 -8.49
N ILE A 30 15.10 -0.62 -9.45
CA ILE A 30 15.58 0.48 -10.28
C ILE A 30 15.49 1.75 -9.45
N LEU A 31 16.59 2.53 -9.40
CA LEU A 31 16.60 3.80 -8.69
C LEU A 31 16.14 4.90 -9.65
N ALA A 32 15.04 5.57 -9.30
CA ALA A 32 14.56 6.74 -10.04
C ALA A 32 15.53 7.94 -9.90
N GLY A 33 15.53 8.83 -10.89
CA GLY A 33 16.24 10.11 -10.80
C GLY A 33 15.64 11.00 -9.71
N GLU A 34 16.39 11.98 -9.22
CA GLU A 34 15.99 12.79 -8.06
C GLU A 34 14.66 13.53 -8.24
N ARG A 35 14.31 13.89 -9.47
CA ARG A 35 13.07 14.60 -9.80
C ARG A 35 12.00 13.70 -10.39
N ASP A 36 12.31 12.43 -10.62
CA ASP A 36 11.36 11.45 -11.14
C ASP A 36 10.56 10.82 -10.00
N LEU A 37 9.43 10.22 -10.35
CA LEU A 37 8.69 9.33 -9.47
C LEU A 37 9.01 7.88 -9.82
N GLY A 38 9.57 7.13 -8.87
CA GLY A 38 9.74 5.67 -8.94
C GLY A 38 8.81 4.95 -7.98
N ILE A 39 8.08 3.93 -8.45
CA ILE A 39 7.25 3.07 -7.61
C ILE A 39 7.65 1.62 -7.85
N THR A 40 8.18 0.96 -6.82
CA THR A 40 8.57 -0.46 -6.88
C THR A 40 7.65 -1.28 -5.99
N PHE A 41 6.97 -2.27 -6.58
CA PHE A 41 6.14 -3.20 -5.82
C PHE A 41 6.99 -4.29 -5.18
N ILE A 42 7.04 -4.37 -3.85
CA ILE A 42 7.82 -5.39 -3.14
C ILE A 42 6.94 -6.60 -2.78
N GLY A 43 5.63 -6.42 -2.69
CA GLY A 43 4.66 -7.47 -2.41
C GLY A 43 3.77 -7.14 -1.21
N HIS A 44 2.58 -7.73 -1.19
CA HIS A 44 1.48 -7.38 -0.27
C HIS A 44 1.10 -5.91 -0.41
N SER A 45 1.36 -5.09 0.60
CA SER A 45 1.21 -3.63 0.57
C SER A 45 2.56 -2.93 0.73
N THR A 46 3.66 -3.66 0.59
CA THR A 46 4.99 -3.07 0.69
C THR A 46 5.41 -2.45 -0.63
N PHE A 47 5.70 -1.15 -0.61
CA PHE A 47 6.22 -0.39 -1.74
C PHE A 47 7.48 0.37 -1.35
N LEU A 48 8.48 0.38 -2.25
CA LEU A 48 9.52 1.40 -2.25
C LEU A 48 9.06 2.51 -3.20
N ILE A 49 8.87 3.72 -2.67
CA ILE A 49 8.50 4.91 -3.43
C ILE A 49 9.67 5.88 -3.40
N GLN A 50 10.13 6.28 -4.58
CA GLN A 50 11.18 7.27 -4.77
C GLN A 50 10.56 8.54 -5.34
N ILE A 51 10.63 9.63 -4.59
CA ILE A 51 9.99 10.89 -4.94
C ILE A 51 10.73 12.04 -4.25
N ALA A 52 10.98 13.14 -4.96
CA ALA A 52 11.76 14.27 -4.46
C ALA A 52 13.15 13.87 -3.92
N GLY A 53 13.84 12.97 -4.62
CA GLY A 53 15.15 12.44 -4.20
C GLY A 53 15.12 11.52 -2.96
N LEU A 54 13.96 11.36 -2.31
CA LEU A 54 13.80 10.56 -1.10
C LEU A 54 13.41 9.12 -1.42
N ASN A 55 13.94 8.18 -0.64
CA ASN A 55 13.56 6.78 -0.66
C ASN A 55 12.63 6.47 0.52
N LEU A 56 11.36 6.21 0.22
CA LEU A 56 10.34 5.91 1.20
C LEU A 56 9.94 4.44 1.10
N ILE A 57 9.70 3.80 2.23
CA ILE A 57 9.12 2.45 2.23
C ILE A 57 7.80 2.43 3.01
N VAL A 58 6.74 1.97 2.36
CA VAL A 58 5.39 1.89 2.94
C VAL A 58 5.14 0.46 3.41
N ASP A 59 4.57 0.30 4.62
CA ASP A 59 4.11 -0.96 5.20
C ASP A 59 5.07 -2.15 5.00
N PRO A 60 6.35 -2.05 5.44
CA PRO A 60 7.37 -3.02 5.08
C PRO A 60 7.21 -4.37 5.79
N VAL A 61 6.95 -5.42 5.01
CA VAL A 61 6.89 -6.81 5.49
C VAL A 61 7.76 -7.73 4.65
N PHE A 62 8.94 -8.08 5.18
CA PHE A 62 9.90 -9.02 4.57
C PHE A 62 9.92 -10.39 5.27
N ALA A 63 8.94 -10.65 6.14
CA ALA A 63 8.84 -11.92 6.86
C ALA A 63 8.24 -13.01 5.95
N ASP A 64 8.77 -14.23 6.08
CA ASP A 64 8.23 -15.43 5.42
C ASP A 64 6.93 -15.92 6.09
N TRP A 65 6.69 -15.49 7.33
CA TRP A 65 5.53 -15.87 8.12
C TRP A 65 4.92 -14.64 8.80
N LEU A 66 3.60 -14.60 8.79
CA LEU A 66 2.77 -13.71 9.58
C LEU A 66 1.99 -14.55 10.59
N VAL A 67 2.53 -14.65 11.81
CA VAL A 67 2.00 -15.53 12.85
C VAL A 67 1.95 -16.99 12.35
N LEU A 68 0.80 -17.46 11.85
CA LEU A 68 0.61 -18.81 11.29
C LEU A 68 0.49 -18.83 9.76
N LEU A 69 0.40 -17.67 9.11
CA LEU A 69 0.20 -17.57 7.66
C LEU A 69 1.56 -17.50 6.97
N ARG A 70 1.81 -18.45 6.08
CA ARG A 70 3.01 -18.47 5.23
C ARG A 70 2.86 -17.50 4.07
N ARG A 71 3.95 -16.77 3.79
CA ARG A 71 4.12 -15.98 2.58
C ARG A 71 4.16 -16.90 1.35
N ILE A 72 3.35 -16.58 0.35
CA ILE A 72 3.19 -17.37 -0.89
C ILE A 72 4.11 -16.83 -2.00
N ARG A 73 4.43 -15.53 -1.99
CA ARG A 73 5.32 -14.90 -2.97
C ARG A 73 6.49 -14.20 -2.29
N ARG A 74 7.71 -14.44 -2.77
CA ARG A 74 8.93 -13.80 -2.23
C ARG A 74 8.82 -12.28 -2.33
N PRO A 75 9.43 -11.52 -1.40
CA PRO A 75 9.60 -10.09 -1.59
C PRO A 75 10.30 -9.81 -2.91
N GLY A 76 9.72 -8.92 -3.71
CA GLY A 76 10.21 -8.53 -5.03
C GLY A 76 11.57 -7.87 -5.01
N VAL A 77 11.95 -7.29 -3.87
CA VAL A 77 13.29 -6.76 -3.61
C VAL A 77 13.85 -7.42 -2.37
N LYS A 78 15.14 -7.80 -2.38
CA LYS A 78 15.78 -8.28 -1.14
C LYS A 78 16.09 -7.08 -0.26
N LEU A 79 15.93 -7.24 1.05
CA LEU A 79 16.20 -6.16 2.01
C LEU A 79 17.62 -5.59 1.88
N LYS A 80 18.63 -6.43 1.59
CA LYS A 80 20.02 -5.99 1.38
C LYS A 80 20.22 -5.13 0.13
N ASP A 81 19.32 -5.23 -0.84
CA ASP A 81 19.37 -4.52 -2.11
C ASP A 81 18.60 -3.18 -2.04
N LEU A 82 17.90 -2.89 -0.93
CA LEU A 82 17.26 -1.59 -0.73
C LEU A 82 18.30 -0.45 -0.70
N PRO A 83 17.96 0.74 -1.24
CA PRO A 83 18.70 1.96 -0.97
C PRO A 83 18.62 2.32 0.52
N PRO A 84 19.44 3.28 1.01
CA PRO A 84 19.13 3.94 2.29
C PRO A 84 17.70 4.46 2.28
N ILE A 85 16.95 4.21 3.35
CA ILE A 85 15.57 4.67 3.49
C ILE A 85 15.55 5.97 4.28
N ASP A 86 14.88 6.99 3.77
CA ASP A 86 14.75 8.29 4.42
C ASP A 86 13.60 8.29 5.43
N ALA A 87 12.47 7.70 5.05
CA ALA A 87 11.33 7.50 5.93
C ALA A 87 10.59 6.19 5.68
N VAL A 88 10.10 5.60 6.77
CA VAL A 88 9.13 4.50 6.76
C VAL A 88 7.73 5.05 6.98
N LEU A 89 6.78 4.71 6.13
CA LEU A 89 5.36 5.07 6.31
C LEU A 89 4.58 3.84 6.75
N LEU A 90 3.86 3.93 7.87
CA LEU A 90 3.01 2.85 8.36
C LEU A 90 1.56 3.30 8.29
N THR A 91 0.71 2.58 7.56
CA THR A 91 -0.69 2.97 7.38
C THR A 91 -1.54 2.66 8.60
N HIS A 92 -1.21 1.57 9.32
CA HIS A 92 -1.89 1.14 10.54
C HIS A 92 -1.08 0.06 11.27
N ALA A 93 -1.60 -0.44 12.40
CA ALA A 93 -0.86 -1.29 13.34
C ALA A 93 -0.97 -2.81 13.10
N HIS A 94 -1.67 -3.30 12.06
CA HIS A 94 -1.78 -4.74 11.81
C HIS A 94 -0.42 -5.38 11.49
N MET A 95 -0.32 -6.70 11.71
CA MET A 95 0.96 -7.41 11.65
C MET A 95 1.54 -7.53 10.23
N ASP A 96 0.67 -7.47 9.23
CA ASP A 96 0.97 -7.50 7.80
C ASP A 96 1.28 -6.12 7.20
N HIS A 97 1.27 -5.07 8.02
CA HIS A 97 1.69 -3.71 7.66
C HIS A 97 2.80 -3.18 8.56
N LEU A 98 2.73 -3.50 9.86
CA LEU A 98 3.73 -3.15 10.87
C LEU A 98 4.45 -4.43 11.34
N ASN A 99 5.50 -4.84 10.62
CA ASN A 99 6.26 -6.04 10.99
C ASN A 99 7.57 -5.69 11.72
N PHE A 100 7.61 -5.87 13.05
CA PHE A 100 8.79 -5.52 13.86
C PHE A 100 10.12 -6.11 13.37
N PRO A 101 10.21 -7.40 12.98
CA PRO A 101 11.44 -7.95 12.41
C PRO A 101 11.90 -7.21 11.15
N SER A 102 10.97 -6.83 10.28
CA SER A 102 11.27 -6.09 9.04
C SER A 102 11.76 -4.68 9.35
N LEU A 103 11.06 -3.95 10.23
CA LEU A 103 11.45 -2.60 10.66
C LEU A 103 12.87 -2.58 11.26
N ARG A 104 13.18 -3.49 12.18
CA ARG A 104 14.53 -3.58 12.77
C ARG A 104 15.61 -3.91 11.75
N LYS A 105 15.30 -4.70 10.72
CA LYS A 105 16.25 -5.00 9.63
C LYS A 105 16.47 -3.78 8.74
N ILE A 106 15.41 -3.02 8.41
CA ILE A 106 15.48 -1.79 7.62
C ILE A 106 16.27 -0.70 8.34
N ILE A 107 15.99 -0.46 9.63
CA ILE A 107 16.73 0.52 10.43
C ILE A 107 18.23 0.21 10.43
N ARG A 108 18.60 -1.05 10.77
CA ARG A 108 20.00 -1.48 10.77
C ARG A 108 20.64 -1.40 9.39
N HIS A 109 19.90 -1.73 8.33
CA HIS A 109 20.38 -1.66 6.96
C HIS A 109 20.67 -0.23 6.52
N THR A 110 19.73 0.68 6.79
CA THR A 110 19.85 2.11 6.47
C THR A 110 20.99 2.77 7.23
N LEU A 111 21.08 2.50 8.55
CA LEU A 111 22.19 2.99 9.39
C LEU A 111 23.54 2.53 8.84
N ARG A 112 23.66 1.26 8.45
CA ARG A 112 24.90 0.72 7.87
C ARG A 112 25.27 1.36 6.54
N LYS A 113 24.29 1.75 5.71
CA LYS A 113 24.56 2.34 4.39
C LYS A 113 24.77 3.85 4.40
N SER A 114 24.13 4.58 5.32
CA SER A 114 24.09 6.05 5.30
C SER A 114 24.59 6.73 6.58
N GLY A 115 24.84 5.98 7.65
CA GLY A 115 25.17 6.53 8.96
C GLY A 115 23.95 7.11 9.72
N LYS A 116 22.77 7.16 9.10
CA LYS A 116 21.55 7.72 9.70
C LYS A 116 20.41 6.70 9.71
N ALA A 117 19.60 6.70 10.76
CA ALA A 117 18.37 5.90 10.81
C ALA A 117 17.24 6.61 10.06
N PRO A 118 16.31 5.86 9.43
CA PRO A 118 15.14 6.48 8.81
C PRO A 118 14.28 7.19 9.85
N ALA A 119 13.50 8.17 9.41
CA ALA A 119 12.32 8.61 10.16
C ALA A 119 11.19 7.57 10.03
N VAL A 120 10.18 7.66 10.88
CA VAL A 120 8.93 6.91 10.71
C VAL A 120 7.74 7.86 10.83
N VAL A 121 6.78 7.72 9.93
CA VAL A 121 5.50 8.42 9.96
C VAL A 121 4.40 7.39 10.24
N VAL A 122 3.56 7.68 11.24
CA VAL A 122 2.50 6.80 11.72
C VAL A 122 1.21 7.59 11.99
N PRO A 123 0.04 6.93 11.99
CA PRO A 123 -1.17 7.50 12.55
C PRO A 123 -1.04 7.70 14.05
N TRP A 124 -1.89 8.56 14.59
CA TRP A 124 -2.03 8.77 16.03
C TRP A 124 -2.21 7.46 16.81
N GLY A 125 -1.63 7.39 18.01
CA GLY A 125 -1.73 6.22 18.88
C GLY A 125 -0.97 4.98 18.40
N VAL A 126 -0.06 5.07 17.42
CA VAL A 126 0.83 3.97 16.97
C VAL A 126 2.29 4.16 17.46
N GLU A 127 2.61 5.34 18.00
CA GLU A 127 3.95 5.79 18.35
C GLU A 127 4.62 4.90 19.42
N ASP A 128 3.84 4.41 20.38
CA ASP A 128 4.30 3.51 21.45
C ASP A 128 4.89 2.20 20.90
N LEU A 129 4.40 1.71 19.76
CA LEU A 129 4.91 0.51 19.09
C LEU A 129 6.29 0.74 18.45
N VAL A 130 6.55 1.96 17.96
CA VAL A 130 7.72 2.24 17.12
C VAL A 130 8.82 3.04 17.84
N ARG A 131 8.49 3.80 18.89
CA ARG A 131 9.41 4.73 19.57
C ARG A 131 10.70 4.08 20.10
N ARG A 132 10.67 2.79 20.42
CA ARG A 132 11.84 2.04 20.95
C ARG A 132 12.60 1.23 19.88
N LEU A 133 12.24 1.36 18.60
CA LEU A 133 12.87 0.56 17.53
C LEU A 133 14.17 1.18 17.00
N GLY A 134 14.46 2.44 17.32
CA GLY A 134 15.67 3.14 16.89
C GLY A 134 15.52 3.95 15.60
N PHE A 135 14.31 4.42 15.28
CA PHE A 135 14.11 5.45 14.25
C PHE A 135 14.74 6.78 14.68
N SER A 136 15.21 7.59 13.72
CA SER A 136 15.81 8.90 14.02
C SER A 136 14.76 9.92 14.47
N ARG A 137 13.53 9.79 13.98
CA ARG A 137 12.39 10.61 14.33
C ARG A 137 11.10 9.80 14.20
N VAL A 138 10.18 9.98 15.14
CA VAL A 138 8.81 9.46 15.06
C VAL A 138 7.87 10.63 14.83
N ILE A 139 7.11 10.58 13.74
CA ILE A 139 6.15 11.61 13.34
C ILE A 139 4.77 10.96 13.40
N SER A 140 3.88 11.57 14.18
CA SER A 140 2.50 11.14 14.32
C SER A 140 1.59 12.12 13.62
N LEU A 141 0.63 11.63 12.85
CA LEU A 141 -0.33 12.44 12.13
C LEU A 141 -1.76 12.03 12.50
N GLN A 142 -2.65 13.01 12.60
CA GLN A 142 -4.09 12.84 12.50
C GLN A 142 -4.51 12.88 11.02
N TRP A 143 -5.73 12.41 10.71
CA TRP A 143 -6.27 12.59 9.37
C TRP A 143 -6.24 14.05 8.94
N TRP A 144 -5.89 14.26 7.67
CA TRP A 144 -5.71 15.55 7.01
C TRP A 144 -4.55 16.40 7.52
N GLN A 145 -3.75 15.90 8.46
CA GLN A 145 -2.49 16.54 8.81
C GLN A 145 -1.40 16.16 7.81
N SER A 146 -0.59 17.17 7.47
CA SER A 146 0.58 17.02 6.61
C SER A 146 1.88 17.20 7.40
N VAL A 147 2.94 16.57 6.93
CA VAL A 147 4.33 16.89 7.28
C VAL A 147 5.15 17.04 6.01
N SER A 148 6.11 17.95 6.00
CA SER A 148 7.08 18.09 4.91
C SER A 148 8.39 17.41 5.28
N LEU A 149 8.92 16.58 4.37
CA LEU A 149 10.28 16.05 4.42
C LEU A 149 11.16 16.82 3.43
N ASP A 150 12.41 17.08 3.82
CA ASP A 150 13.38 17.79 2.99
C ASP A 150 13.98 16.83 1.96
N GLY A 151 13.70 17.07 0.67
CA GLY A 151 14.26 16.33 -0.47
C GLY A 151 15.51 16.97 -1.08
N GLY A 152 16.11 17.97 -0.42
CA GLY A 152 17.28 18.69 -0.92
C GLY A 152 16.98 19.42 -2.22
N ASP A 153 17.82 19.23 -3.23
CA ASP A 153 17.73 19.92 -4.52
C ASP A 153 16.48 19.56 -5.35
N ALA A 154 15.80 18.46 -5.00
CA ALA A 154 14.54 18.06 -5.61
C ALA A 154 13.31 18.76 -4.99
N GLY A 155 13.51 19.50 -3.89
CA GLY A 155 12.47 20.22 -3.16
C GLY A 155 11.77 19.39 -2.08
N PRO A 156 10.82 19.99 -1.34
CA PRO A 156 10.14 19.31 -0.25
C PRO A 156 9.14 18.27 -0.74
N LEU A 157 9.05 17.16 -0.01
CA LEU A 157 7.98 16.19 -0.13
C LEU A 157 6.91 16.46 0.92
N GLU A 158 5.69 16.73 0.50
CA GLU A 158 4.53 16.78 1.38
C GLU A 158 3.92 15.39 1.56
N LEU A 159 3.73 14.98 2.81
CA LEU A 159 3.08 13.74 3.23
C LEU A 159 1.82 14.07 4.02
N THR A 160 0.64 13.67 3.53
CA THR A 160 -0.64 13.85 4.23
C THR A 160 -1.24 12.51 4.62
N LEU A 161 -1.63 12.32 5.89
CA LEU A 161 -2.39 11.15 6.31
C LEU A 161 -3.86 11.33 5.91
N THR A 162 -4.45 10.37 5.20
CA THR A 162 -5.86 10.42 4.77
C THR A 162 -6.73 9.45 5.56
N PRO A 163 -8.05 9.68 5.65
CA PRO A 163 -8.99 8.68 6.14
C PRO A 163 -8.99 7.39 5.34
N ALA A 164 -9.45 6.33 5.98
CA ALA A 164 -9.73 5.01 5.41
C ALA A 164 -10.94 4.41 6.13
N GLN A 165 -11.64 3.46 5.51
CA GLN A 165 -12.68 2.64 6.13
C GLN A 165 -12.04 1.36 6.66
N HIS A 166 -11.39 1.45 7.81
CA HIS A 166 -10.68 0.34 8.44
C HIS A 166 -10.69 0.47 9.96
N TRP A 167 -9.79 -0.24 10.64
CA TRP A 167 -9.62 -0.17 12.08
C TRP A 167 -8.14 -0.29 12.44
N GLY A 168 -7.74 0.38 13.51
CA GLY A 168 -6.36 0.35 13.99
C GLY A 168 -6.25 -0.52 15.23
N ALA A 169 -5.69 -1.71 15.07
CA ALA A 169 -5.30 -2.52 16.22
C ALA A 169 -3.97 -3.22 16.00
N ARG A 170 -3.32 -3.55 17.11
CA ARG A 170 -2.14 -4.44 17.10
C ARG A 170 -2.48 -5.85 17.57
N LEU A 171 -3.44 -5.94 18.49
CA LEU A 171 -3.98 -7.15 19.10
C LEU A 171 -5.50 -6.99 19.18
N PHE A 172 -6.24 -8.09 19.34
CA PHE A 172 -7.71 -8.13 19.33
C PHE A 172 -8.44 -7.22 20.36
N ARG A 173 -7.72 -6.54 21.26
CA ARG A 173 -8.30 -5.67 22.31
C ARG A 173 -7.89 -4.20 22.18
N ASP A 174 -7.06 -3.88 21.19
CA ASP A 174 -6.60 -2.51 21.02
C ASP A 174 -7.56 -1.74 20.10
N THR A 175 -8.05 -0.58 20.55
CA THR A 175 -9.01 0.27 19.83
C THR A 175 -8.58 1.74 19.76
N HIS A 176 -7.43 2.09 20.32
CA HIS A 176 -6.99 3.49 20.41
C HIS A 176 -6.07 3.92 19.27
N ARG A 177 -5.75 3.00 18.34
CA ARG A 177 -4.76 3.25 17.29
C ARG A 177 -5.43 3.78 16.03
N GLY A 178 -4.84 4.81 15.46
CA GLY A 178 -5.21 5.34 14.17
C GLY A 178 -4.85 4.41 13.02
N PHE A 179 -5.39 4.74 11.86
CA PHE A 179 -5.23 4.02 10.59
C PHE A 179 -5.54 4.99 9.45
N GLY A 180 -5.03 4.76 8.25
CA GLY A 180 -5.30 5.62 7.11
C GLY A 180 -4.48 5.29 5.88
N GLY A 181 -4.57 6.16 4.88
CA GLY A 181 -3.68 6.16 3.72
C GLY A 181 -2.68 7.31 3.78
N TYR A 182 -1.73 7.33 2.86
CA TYR A 182 -0.81 8.46 2.67
C TYR A 182 -0.93 9.03 1.28
N MET A 183 -1.06 10.35 1.21
CA MET A 183 -0.83 11.13 0.01
C MET A 183 0.60 11.67 0.04
N LEU A 184 1.32 11.47 -1.06
CA LEU A 184 2.68 11.93 -1.28
C LEU A 184 2.67 12.93 -2.43
N ARG A 185 3.20 14.14 -2.23
CA ARG A 185 3.23 15.19 -3.27
C ARG A 185 4.57 15.89 -3.32
N ALA A 186 5.18 15.90 -4.50
CA ALA A 186 6.37 16.70 -4.79
C ALA A 186 6.60 16.82 -6.29
N GLY A 187 7.22 17.91 -6.74
CA GLY A 187 7.71 18.04 -8.12
C GLY A 187 6.64 17.86 -9.22
N GLY A 188 5.36 18.10 -8.91
CA GLY A 188 4.24 17.86 -9.82
C GLY A 188 3.69 16.43 -9.80
N HIS A 189 4.37 15.48 -9.15
CA HIS A 189 3.91 14.12 -8.94
C HIS A 189 3.02 14.00 -7.71
N SER A 190 2.07 13.07 -7.77
CA SER A 190 1.22 12.74 -6.63
C SER A 190 0.85 11.26 -6.55
N VAL A 191 1.16 10.63 -5.41
CA VAL A 191 0.90 9.21 -5.19
C VAL A 191 0.07 9.03 -3.95
N TYR A 192 -1.03 8.31 -4.07
CA TYR A 192 -1.89 7.94 -2.97
C TYR A 192 -1.77 6.45 -2.67
N HIS A 193 -1.37 6.10 -1.45
CA HIS A 193 -1.40 4.74 -0.93
C HIS A 193 -2.52 4.63 0.09
N SER A 194 -3.58 3.87 -0.19
CA SER A 194 -4.77 3.87 0.67
C SER A 194 -4.58 3.18 2.02
N GLY A 195 -3.55 2.35 2.15
CA GLY A 195 -3.53 1.32 3.19
C GLY A 195 -4.69 0.35 2.99
N ASP A 196 -5.07 -0.33 4.07
CA ASP A 196 -6.25 -1.18 4.07
C ASP A 196 -7.49 -0.34 4.26
N THR A 197 -8.51 -0.59 3.43
CA THR A 197 -9.77 0.12 3.49
C THR A 197 -10.87 -0.69 2.82
N GLY A 198 -12.10 -0.59 3.32
CA GLY A 198 -13.29 -0.89 2.55
C GLY A 198 -13.61 0.26 1.58
N TYR A 199 -14.64 0.08 0.74
CA TYR A 199 -15.16 1.21 -0.03
C TYR A 199 -15.91 2.19 0.88
N PHE A 200 -15.66 3.48 0.70
CA PHE A 200 -16.29 4.54 1.48
C PHE A 200 -16.30 5.89 0.73
N PRO A 201 -17.18 6.84 1.11
CA PRO A 201 -17.27 8.14 0.44
C PRO A 201 -15.98 8.97 0.47
N GLY A 202 -15.07 8.72 1.41
CA GLY A 202 -13.83 9.50 1.53
C GLY A 202 -12.88 9.33 0.35
N PHE A 203 -13.02 8.32 -0.50
CA PHE A 203 -12.29 8.29 -1.78
C PHE A 203 -12.58 9.52 -2.64
N ARG A 204 -13.84 9.97 -2.69
CA ARG A 204 -14.22 11.19 -3.42
C ARG A 204 -13.63 12.44 -2.76
N GLU A 205 -13.72 12.54 -1.44
CA GLU A 205 -13.15 13.67 -0.69
C GLU A 205 -11.63 13.76 -0.89
N ILE A 206 -10.91 12.63 -0.86
CA ILE A 206 -9.48 12.55 -1.16
C ILE A 206 -9.21 13.00 -2.59
N GLY A 207 -10.01 12.55 -3.56
CA GLY A 207 -9.88 12.96 -4.97
C GLY A 207 -10.06 14.47 -5.17
N GLU A 208 -11.07 15.06 -4.52
CA GLU A 208 -11.37 16.49 -4.58
C GLU A 208 -10.28 17.35 -3.93
N ARG A 209 -9.82 16.97 -2.73
CA ARG A 209 -8.84 17.73 -1.95
C ARG A 209 -7.42 17.57 -2.48
N LEU A 210 -7.02 16.33 -2.76
CA LEU A 210 -5.62 15.95 -2.92
C LEU A 210 -5.26 15.62 -4.37
N LYS A 211 -6.22 15.25 -5.23
CA LYS A 211 -6.04 15.03 -6.67
C LYS A 211 -4.87 14.08 -7.02
N PRO A 212 -4.86 12.83 -6.54
CA PRO A 212 -3.76 11.91 -6.80
C PRO A 212 -3.63 11.54 -8.28
N GLU A 213 -2.41 11.49 -8.78
CA GLU A 213 -2.09 11.02 -10.14
C GLU A 213 -2.10 9.49 -10.19
N VAL A 214 -1.46 8.85 -9.20
CA VAL A 214 -1.36 7.39 -9.06
C VAL A 214 -2.00 6.95 -7.75
N ALA A 215 -2.88 5.95 -7.81
CA ALA A 215 -3.52 5.36 -6.64
C ALA A 215 -3.09 3.90 -6.46
N LEU A 216 -2.55 3.57 -5.29
CA LEU A 216 -2.20 2.22 -4.86
C LEU A 216 -3.36 1.73 -3.98
N LEU A 217 -4.13 0.77 -4.48
CA LEU A 217 -5.39 0.33 -3.85
C LEU A 217 -5.43 -1.19 -3.62
N PRO A 218 -5.87 -1.66 -2.45
CA PRO A 218 -5.96 -3.08 -2.14
C PRO A 218 -7.06 -3.75 -2.96
N ILE A 219 -6.84 -5.00 -3.37
CA ILE A 219 -7.85 -5.78 -4.11
C ILE A 219 -8.10 -7.17 -3.51
N GLY A 220 -7.39 -7.55 -2.44
CA GLY A 220 -7.54 -8.84 -1.75
C GLY A 220 -8.21 -8.73 -0.38
N ALA A 221 -8.27 -9.85 0.34
CA ALA A 221 -8.83 -9.96 1.68
C ALA A 221 -10.34 -9.63 1.78
N TYR A 222 -11.13 -9.91 0.74
CA TYR A 222 -12.53 -9.47 0.64
C TYR A 222 -13.58 -10.58 0.78
N LYS A 223 -13.20 -11.87 0.87
CA LYS A 223 -14.17 -12.97 1.05
C LYS A 223 -14.17 -13.53 2.48
N PRO A 224 -15.35 -13.76 3.09
CA PRO A 224 -16.70 -13.54 2.54
C PRO A 224 -17.07 -12.05 2.52
N ASP A 225 -18.20 -11.69 1.89
CA ASP A 225 -18.64 -10.28 1.72
C ASP A 225 -18.65 -9.44 3.00
N SER A 226 -18.75 -10.03 4.19
CA SER A 226 -18.63 -9.29 5.45
C SER A 226 -17.25 -8.63 5.64
N PHE A 227 -16.19 -9.12 5.00
CA PHE A 227 -14.85 -8.53 5.01
C PHE A 227 -14.82 -7.23 4.20
N ARG A 228 -15.76 -7.04 3.26
CA ARG A 228 -15.86 -5.83 2.44
C ARG A 228 -16.19 -4.55 3.23
N ARG A 229 -16.59 -4.71 4.50
CA ARG A 229 -16.77 -3.59 5.43
C ARG A 229 -15.47 -2.85 5.73
N VAL A 230 -14.32 -3.52 5.59
CA VAL A 230 -12.99 -2.98 5.93
C VAL A 230 -11.89 -3.32 4.92
N HIS A 231 -12.19 -4.08 3.87
CA HIS A 231 -11.30 -4.35 2.73
C HIS A 231 -12.04 -4.15 1.40
N THR A 232 -11.40 -3.66 0.35
CA THR A 232 -12.01 -3.55 -0.97
C THR A 232 -11.91 -4.86 -1.73
N SER A 233 -13.00 -5.29 -2.36
CA SER A 233 -12.91 -6.22 -3.49
C SER A 233 -12.31 -5.52 -4.72
N PRO A 234 -11.93 -6.26 -5.78
CA PRO A 234 -11.49 -5.66 -7.05
C PRO A 234 -12.49 -4.65 -7.63
N SER A 235 -13.79 -4.92 -7.50
CA SER A 235 -14.86 -4.01 -7.95
C SER A 235 -14.99 -2.76 -7.08
N ASP A 236 -14.82 -2.90 -5.76
CA ASP A 236 -14.82 -1.79 -4.81
C ASP A 236 -13.61 -0.88 -5.02
N ALA A 237 -12.43 -1.47 -5.28
CA ALA A 237 -11.21 -0.74 -5.58
C ALA A 237 -11.32 0.05 -6.89
N LEU A 238 -11.90 -0.54 -7.95
CA LEU A 238 -12.17 0.17 -9.19
C LEU A 238 -13.13 1.35 -8.98
N ARG A 239 -14.16 1.17 -8.15
CA ARG A 239 -15.09 2.25 -7.79
C ARG A 239 -14.36 3.37 -7.03
N GLY A 240 -13.55 3.02 -6.04
CA GLY A 240 -12.71 3.97 -5.30
C GLY A 240 -11.73 4.72 -6.21
N PHE A 241 -11.10 4.03 -7.17
CA PHE A 241 -10.24 4.63 -8.19
C PHE A 241 -10.97 5.69 -9.03
N ILE A 242 -12.21 5.41 -9.46
CA ILE A 242 -13.04 6.37 -10.20
C ILE A 242 -13.37 7.59 -9.33
N ASP A 243 -13.77 7.39 -8.07
CA ASP A 243 -14.10 8.48 -7.15
C ASP A 243 -12.88 9.34 -6.79
N LEU A 244 -11.68 8.75 -6.72
CA LEU A 244 -10.42 9.46 -6.53
C LEU A 244 -10.04 10.37 -7.71
N GLY A 245 -10.56 10.08 -8.91
CA GLY A 245 -10.18 10.79 -10.13
C GLY A 245 -8.72 10.59 -10.56
N ALA A 246 -8.09 9.50 -10.10
CA ALA A 246 -6.69 9.21 -10.39
C ALA A 246 -6.49 8.78 -11.87
N SER A 247 -5.26 8.93 -12.36
CA SER A 247 -4.92 8.61 -13.76
C SER A 247 -4.43 7.16 -13.92
N ARG A 248 -3.80 6.60 -12.87
CA ARG A 248 -3.31 5.21 -12.84
C ARG A 248 -3.68 4.55 -11.52
N MET A 249 -4.02 3.26 -11.58
CA MET A 249 -4.21 2.41 -10.41
C MET A 249 -3.14 1.32 -10.41
N ILE A 250 -2.39 1.20 -9.31
CA ILE A 250 -1.52 0.06 -9.05
C ILE A 250 -2.23 -0.82 -8.01
N PRO A 251 -2.72 -2.03 -8.36
CA PRO A 251 -3.35 -2.92 -7.40
C PRO A 251 -2.34 -3.46 -6.39
N MET A 252 -2.77 -3.65 -5.14
CA MET A 252 -1.95 -4.20 -4.05
C MET A 252 -2.77 -5.10 -3.11
N HIS A 253 -2.15 -5.59 -2.02
CA HIS A 253 -2.77 -6.44 -0.99
C HIS A 253 -3.39 -7.73 -1.53
N PHE A 254 -2.73 -8.36 -2.50
CA PHE A 254 -3.14 -9.66 -3.06
C PHE A 254 -1.92 -10.57 -3.29
N GLY A 255 -2.17 -11.86 -3.54
CA GLY A 255 -1.14 -12.82 -3.98
C GLY A 255 -0.06 -13.19 -2.95
N THR A 256 0.10 -12.44 -1.86
CA THR A 256 1.27 -12.57 -0.97
C THR A 256 0.98 -13.41 0.28
N PHE A 257 -0.12 -13.13 0.97
CA PHE A 257 -0.59 -13.90 2.13
C PHE A 257 -2.05 -14.30 1.92
N GLN A 258 -2.41 -15.51 2.36
CA GLN A 258 -3.80 -15.96 2.34
C GLN A 258 -4.55 -15.38 3.55
N LEU A 259 -5.05 -14.15 3.43
CA LEU A 259 -5.71 -13.44 4.53
C LEU A 259 -7.22 -13.68 4.60
N SER A 260 -7.84 -14.11 3.50
CA SER A 260 -9.27 -14.44 3.48
C SER A 260 -9.57 -15.57 2.47
N PHE A 261 -10.82 -15.77 2.01
CA PHE A 261 -11.21 -17.01 1.32
C PHE A 261 -11.06 -17.05 -0.21
N GLU A 262 -10.85 -15.91 -0.89
CA GLU A 262 -10.52 -15.87 -2.32
C GLU A 262 -9.23 -16.65 -2.63
N GLY A 263 -9.10 -17.13 -3.87
CA GLY A 263 -7.81 -17.61 -4.36
C GLY A 263 -6.78 -16.47 -4.37
N PRO A 264 -5.49 -16.70 -4.07
CA PRO A 264 -4.50 -15.62 -4.04
C PRO A 264 -4.26 -14.96 -5.41
N ASP A 265 -4.53 -15.68 -6.50
CA ASP A 265 -4.38 -15.21 -7.89
C ASP A 265 -5.72 -14.78 -8.51
N GLU A 266 -6.83 -14.88 -7.76
CA GLU A 266 -8.19 -14.51 -8.19
C GLU A 266 -8.42 -12.99 -8.34
N PRO A 267 -7.90 -12.11 -7.45
CA PRO A 267 -8.26 -10.69 -7.45
C PRO A 267 -7.87 -9.94 -8.72
N LEU A 268 -6.68 -10.23 -9.26
CA LEU A 268 -6.13 -9.45 -10.37
C LEU A 268 -6.92 -9.67 -11.68
N PRO A 269 -7.23 -10.91 -12.11
CA PRO A 269 -8.16 -11.16 -13.21
C PRO A 269 -9.53 -10.49 -13.01
N GLU A 270 -10.10 -10.55 -11.80
CA GLU A 270 -11.39 -9.91 -11.50
C GLU A 270 -11.34 -8.38 -11.70
N LEU A 271 -10.26 -7.72 -11.24
CA LEU A 271 -10.04 -6.29 -11.47
C LEU A 271 -10.03 -5.98 -12.97
N PHE A 272 -9.28 -6.74 -13.76
CA PHE A 272 -9.15 -6.51 -15.19
C PHE A 272 -10.45 -6.73 -15.95
N VAL A 273 -11.28 -7.69 -15.55
CA VAL A 273 -12.62 -7.87 -16.10
C VAL A 273 -13.49 -6.64 -15.80
N ALA A 274 -13.47 -6.15 -14.56
CA ALA A 274 -14.22 -4.96 -14.17
C ALA A 274 -13.73 -3.70 -14.91
N ALA A 275 -12.42 -3.49 -14.98
CA ALA A 275 -11.79 -2.36 -15.65
C ALA A 275 -12.10 -2.36 -17.16
N ARG A 276 -12.07 -3.52 -17.81
CA ARG A 276 -12.44 -3.66 -19.23
C ARG A 276 -13.88 -3.25 -19.47
N ARG A 277 -14.81 -3.70 -18.63
CA ARG A 277 -16.24 -3.32 -18.72
C ARG A 277 -16.46 -1.81 -18.53
N ALA A 278 -15.60 -1.16 -17.73
CA ALA A 278 -15.64 0.28 -17.50
C ALA A 278 -14.86 1.11 -18.53
N GLY A 279 -14.16 0.48 -19.49
CA GLY A 279 -13.29 1.19 -20.44
C GLY A 279 -12.02 1.79 -19.80
N LEU A 280 -11.53 1.17 -18.72
CA LEU A 280 -10.42 1.66 -17.89
C LEU A 280 -9.20 0.72 -17.87
N SER A 281 -9.10 -0.24 -18.81
CA SER A 281 -7.99 -1.19 -18.86
C SER A 281 -6.61 -0.52 -18.85
N GLU A 282 -6.43 0.54 -19.65
CA GLU A 282 -5.16 1.30 -19.77
C GLU A 282 -4.80 2.08 -18.50
N ALA A 283 -5.76 2.28 -17.61
CA ALA A 283 -5.53 2.93 -16.33
C ALA A 283 -4.95 1.97 -15.29
N MET A 284 -5.11 0.66 -15.50
CA MET A 284 -4.63 -0.37 -14.58
C MET A 284 -3.16 -0.67 -14.86
N LEU A 285 -2.32 -0.46 -13.86
CA LEU A 285 -0.88 -0.66 -13.92
C LEU A 285 -0.48 -1.76 -12.92
N PRO A 286 -0.72 -3.05 -13.24
CA PRO A 286 -0.26 -4.14 -12.40
C PRO A 286 1.26 -4.19 -12.42
N LEU A 287 1.86 -4.28 -11.24
CA LEU A 287 3.29 -4.52 -11.10
C LEU A 287 3.49 -5.93 -10.58
N GLU A 288 4.43 -6.65 -11.18
CA GLU A 288 4.95 -7.88 -10.59
C GLU A 288 5.88 -7.55 -9.41
N GLU A 289 6.04 -8.49 -8.47
CA GLU A 289 6.96 -8.29 -7.36
C GLU A 289 8.39 -8.03 -7.86
N GLY A 290 8.91 -6.84 -7.54
CA GLY A 290 10.25 -6.37 -7.89
C GLY A 290 10.27 -5.45 -9.11
N GLN A 291 9.13 -5.30 -9.80
CA GLN A 291 9.00 -4.38 -10.91
C GLN A 291 8.92 -2.93 -10.40
N THR A 292 9.64 -2.05 -11.09
CA THR A 292 9.62 -0.61 -10.87
C THR A 292 8.93 0.07 -12.04
N TRP A 293 7.99 0.97 -11.76
CA TRP A 293 7.46 1.93 -12.71
C TRP A 293 8.06 3.31 -12.44
N ILE A 294 8.43 4.04 -13.51
CA ILE A 294 9.03 5.37 -13.43
C ILE A 294 8.17 6.35 -14.22
N SER A 295 7.83 7.48 -13.60
CA SER A 295 7.28 8.68 -14.26
C SER A 295 8.34 9.78 -14.25
N PRO A 296 8.90 10.17 -15.40
CA PRO A 296 9.90 11.21 -15.46
C PRO A 296 9.35 12.59 -15.08
N ALA A 297 10.22 13.43 -14.53
CA ALA A 297 9.90 14.83 -14.23
C ALA A 297 9.30 15.55 -15.46
N GLY A 298 8.29 16.39 -15.24
CA GLY A 298 7.63 17.17 -16.31
C GLY A 298 6.57 16.40 -17.10
N THR A 299 6.34 15.13 -16.81
CA THR A 299 5.19 14.38 -17.35
C THR A 299 3.93 14.83 -16.61
N THR A 300 3.09 15.67 -17.24
CA THR A 300 1.84 16.16 -16.61
C THR A 300 0.71 15.14 -16.72
N SER A 301 -0.20 15.09 -15.73
CA SER A 301 -1.40 14.24 -15.72
C SER A 301 -2.25 14.32 -17.01
N SER A 302 -2.19 15.43 -17.76
CA SER A 302 -2.90 15.58 -19.04
C SER A 302 -2.42 14.60 -20.12
N SER A 303 -1.15 14.18 -20.11
CA SER A 303 -0.64 13.18 -21.07
C SER A 303 -0.95 11.74 -20.65
N MET A 304 -1.40 11.54 -19.40
CA MET A 304 -1.64 10.23 -18.82
C MET A 304 -3.11 9.88 -18.62
N LYS A 305 -4.07 10.81 -18.72
CA LYS A 305 -5.48 10.47 -18.51
C LYS A 305 -5.96 9.40 -19.51
N PRO A 306 -6.62 8.32 -19.05
CA PRO A 306 -7.26 7.37 -19.95
C PRO A 306 -8.32 8.11 -20.76
N ARG A 307 -8.27 8.00 -22.09
CA ARG A 307 -9.37 8.50 -22.93
C ARG A 307 -10.62 7.69 -22.58
N ARG A 308 -11.63 8.32 -21.98
CA ARG A 308 -12.97 7.71 -21.89
C ARG A 308 -13.44 7.48 -23.33
N ALA A 309 -13.79 6.23 -23.66
CA ALA A 309 -14.48 5.95 -24.91
C ALA A 309 -15.81 6.74 -24.91
N PRO A 310 -16.15 7.47 -25.99
CA PRO A 310 -17.44 8.14 -26.08
C PRO A 310 -18.55 7.07 -26.07
N GLY A 311 -19.39 7.05 -25.02
CA GLY A 311 -20.63 6.25 -25.00
C GLY A 311 -20.90 5.34 -23.80
N THR A 312 -20.16 5.41 -22.69
CA THR A 312 -20.52 4.59 -21.51
C THR A 312 -21.66 5.21 -20.70
N VAL A 313 -22.83 4.57 -20.79
CA VAL A 313 -24.04 4.86 -20.00
C VAL A 313 -23.73 4.69 -18.50
N PRO A 314 -24.19 5.60 -17.61
CA PRO A 314 -24.00 5.44 -16.19
C PRO A 314 -24.63 4.13 -15.70
N LEU A 315 -23.87 3.34 -14.93
CA LEU A 315 -24.37 2.21 -14.17
C LEU A 315 -25.44 2.72 -13.20
N THR A 316 -26.71 2.56 -13.56
CA THR A 316 -27.83 2.74 -12.67
C THR A 316 -27.73 1.70 -11.56
N GLN A 317 -27.70 2.17 -10.31
CA GLN A 317 -27.75 1.30 -9.13
C GLN A 317 -29.15 0.67 -9.01
N PRO A 318 -29.27 -0.56 -8.48
CA PRO A 318 -30.56 -1.09 -8.02
C PRO A 318 -31.05 -0.35 -6.77
#